data_AF-A0A965SYP9-F1
#
_entry.id   AF-A0A965SYP9-F1
#
_cell.length_a   1.000
_cell.length_b   1.000
_cell.length_c   1.000
_cell.angle_alpha   90.00
_cell.angle_beta   90.00
_cell.angle_gamma   90.00
#
_symmetry.space_group_name_H-M   'P 1'
#
loop_
_entity.id
_entity.type
_entity.pdbx_description
1 polymer ?
#
loop_
_entity_poly.entity_id
_entity_poly.type
_entity_poly.pdbx_seq_one_letter_code
_entity_poly.pdbx_strand_id
1 'polypeptide(L)' 'MLTLALSKGRIFEETAPVLAKAGIRPLEDPEQSRKLIIPTS' A
#
# COMPACT_ATOMS: atom_id res chain seq x y z
N MET A 1 0.36 -15.18 5.93
CA MET A 1 -0.14 -14.31 4.85
C MET A 1 -0.98 -13.23 5.49
N LEU A 2 -0.60 -11.96 5.35
CA LEU A 2 -1.32 -10.81 5.90
C LEU A 2 -1.84 -9.98 4.73
N THR A 3 -3.14 -9.66 4.74
CA THR A 3 -3.76 -8.82 3.71
C THR A 3 -4.28 -7.54 4.37
N LEU A 4 -3.80 -6.40 3.90
CA LEU A 4 -4.19 -5.08 4.38
C LEU A 4 -5.15 -4.44 3.38
N ALA A 5 -6.40 -4.21 3.77
CA ALA A 5 -7.37 -3.51 2.95
C ALA A 5 -7.26 -2.00 3.20
N LEU A 6 -6.85 -1.25 2.17
CA LEU A 6 -6.70 0.20 2.22
C LEU A 6 -7.44 0.85 1.06
N SER A 7 -8.03 2.01 1.32
CA SER A 7 -8.61 2.87 0.29
C SER A 7 -7.52 3.67 -0.42
N LYS A 8 -7.64 3.82 -1.74
CA LYS A 8 -6.78 4.71 -2.53
C LYS A 8 -6.97 6.18 -2.15
N GLY A 9 -6.03 7.04 -2.55
CA GLY A 9 -5.99 8.46 -2.22
C GLY A 9 -5.48 8.74 -0.81
N ARG A 10 -6.10 9.72 -0.12
CA ARG A 10 -5.59 10.28 1.13
C ARG A 10 -5.27 9.25 2.23
N ILE A 11 -6.12 8.24 2.41
CA ILE A 11 -5.89 7.19 3.44
C ILE A 11 -4.60 6.43 3.16
N PHE A 12 -4.35 6.08 1.89
CA PHE A 12 -3.12 5.40 1.50
C PHE A 12 -1.90 6.32 1.68
N GLU A 13 -1.98 7.59 1.26
CA GLU A 13 -0.89 8.55 1.41
C GLU A 13 -0.49 8.78 2.88
N GLU A 14 -1.47 8.88 3.78
CA GLU A 14 -1.25 9.07 5.22
C GLU A 14 -0.71 7.80 5.91
N THR A 15 -1.12 6.60 5.44
CA THR A 15 -0.72 5.33 6.06
C THR A 15 0.56 4.73 5.47
N ALA A 16 0.91 5.06 4.23
CA ALA A 16 2.15 4.63 3.57
C ALA A 16 3.42 4.90 4.41
N PRO A 17 3.66 6.08 5.00
CA PRO A 17 4.83 6.30 5.84
C PRO A 17 4.82 5.48 7.14
N VAL A 18 3.64 5.12 7.65
CA VAL A 18 3.50 4.27 8.84
C VAL A 18 3.86 2.83 8.49
N LEU A 19 3.34 2.31 7.38
CA LEU A 19 3.65 0.97 6.88
C LEU A 19 5.13 0.84 6.51
N ALA A 20 5.71 1.87 5.90
CA ALA A 20 7.12 1.91 5.54
C ALA A 20 8.05 1.82 6.77
N LYS A 21 7.64 2.36 7.93
CA LYS A 21 8.39 2.21 9.21
C LYS A 21 8.39 0.77 9.71
N ALA A 22 7.33 0.01 9.41
CA ALA A 22 7.25 -1.42 9.69
C ALA A 22 7.95 -2.28 8.62
N GLY A 23 8.63 -1.64 7.64
CA GLY A 23 9.29 -2.32 6.52
C GLY A 23 8.37 -2.68 5.36
N ILE A 24 7.06 -2.46 5.48
CA ILE A 24 6.05 -2.84 4.47
C ILE A 24 5.98 -1.75 3.41
N ARG A 25 6.42 -2.05 2.18
CA ARG A 25 6.34 -1.12 1.04
C ARG A 25 5.68 -1.77 -0.17
N PRO A 26 4.73 -1.09 -0.84
CA PRO A 26 4.18 -1.56 -2.11
C PRO A 26 5.28 -1.68 -3.16
N LEU A 27 5.28 -2.78 -3.92
CA LEU A 27 6.22 -2.99 -5.02
C LEU A 27 5.89 -2.16 -6.27
N GLU A 28 4.67 -1.63 -6.35
CA GLU A 28 4.21 -0.74 -7.42
C GLU A 28 3.28 0.34 -6.86
N ASP A 29 3.11 1.43 -7.60
CA ASP A 29 2.25 2.53 -7.21
C ASP A 29 0.76 2.15 -7.37
N PRO A 30 -0.04 2.07 -6.27
CA PRO A 30 -1.46 1.79 -6.35
C PRO A 30 -2.26 2.87 -7.10
N GLU A 31 -1.78 4.11 -7.18
CA GLU A 31 -2.50 5.18 -7.89
C GLU A 31 -2.42 4.99 -9.41
N GLN A 32 -1.28 4.48 -9.89
CA GLN A 32 -1.05 4.23 -11.31
C GLN A 32 -1.46 2.81 -11.75
N SER A 33 -1.65 1.89 -10.80
CA SER A 33 -2.01 0.51 -11.08
C SER A 33 -3.52 0.26 -11.06
N ARG A 34 -4.00 -0.54 -12.02
CA ARG A 34 -5.38 -1.07 -12.05
C ARG A 34 -5.53 -2.36 -11.24
N LYS A 35 -4.45 -2.86 -10.64
CA LYS A 35 -4.49 -4.07 -9.80
C LYS A 35 -5.23 -3.77 -8.50
N LEU A 36 -6.04 -4.75 -8.08
CA LEU A 36 -6.79 -4.70 -6.81
C LEU A 36 -5.97 -5.24 -5.63
N ILE A 37 -4.96 -6.06 -5.91
CA ILE A 37 -4.06 -6.65 -4.91
C ILE A 37 -2.63 -6.27 -5.31
N ILE A 38 -1.92 -5.62 -4.40
CA ILE A 38 -0.53 -5.20 -4.61
C ILE A 38 0.38 -5.94 -3.63
N PRO A 39 1.39 -6.66 -4.13
CA PRO A 39 2.37 -7.29 -3.28
C PRO A 39 3.26 -6.23 -2.61
N THR A 40 3.67 -6.53 -1.38
CA THR A 40 4.57 -5.71 -0.57
C THR A 40 5.82 -6.51 -0.21
N SER A 41 6.97 -5.84 -0.11
CA SER A 41 8.19 -6.40 0.50
C SER A 41 8.26 -6.12 1.99
#